data_AF-A0A8T3T937-F1
#
_entry.id   AF-A0A8T3T937-F1
#
_cell.length_a   1.000
_cell.length_b   1.000
_cell.length_c   1.000
_cell.angle_alpha   90.00
_cell.angle_beta   90.00
_cell.angle_gamma   90.00
#
_symmetry.space_group_name_H-M   'P 1'
#
loop_
_entity.id
_entity.type
_entity.pdbx_description
1 polymer ?
#
loop_
_entity_poly.entity_id
_entity_poly.type
_entity_poly.pdbx_seq_one_letter_code
_entity_poly.pdbx_strand_id
1 'polypeptide(L)' 'MKRTTISLPDDLAAALEREAHRRRKPVSHIAREAIGAQLGRPPSGRRKLPFASLGRSGHHSTARDLEEILAAEWADDRHR' A
#
# COMPACT_ATOMS: atom_id res chain seq x y z
N MET A 1 -4.74 6.08 24.47
CA MET A 1 -5.15 4.77 23.90
C MET A 1 -5.81 3.94 24.99
N LYS A 2 -6.92 3.25 24.68
CA LYS A 2 -7.57 2.31 25.61
C LYS A 2 -6.90 0.93 25.51
N ARG A 3 -6.66 0.25 26.64
CA ARG A 3 -6.18 -1.13 26.67
C ARG A 3 -7.38 -2.07 26.56
N THR A 4 -7.29 -3.04 25.67
CA THR A 4 -8.34 -4.05 25.45
C THR A 4 -7.65 -5.40 25.35
N THR A 5 -8.08 -6.35 26.18
CA THR A 5 -7.66 -7.75 26.10
C THR A 5 -8.60 -8.47 25.13
N ILE A 6 -8.04 -9.16 24.14
CA ILE A 6 -8.78 -9.94 23.15
C ILE A 6 -8.22 -11.36 23.14
N SER A 7 -9.09 -12.35 23.01
CA SER A 7 -8.67 -13.73 22.77
C SER A 7 -8.45 -13.92 21.28
N LEU A 8 -7.35 -14.57 20.90
CA LEU A 8 -7.01 -14.89 19.52
C LEU A 8 -6.75 -16.38 19.41
N PRO A 9 -7.08 -17.01 18.26
CA PRO A 9 -6.57 -18.34 17.95
C PRO A 9 -5.04 -18.40 18.04
N ASP A 10 -4.50 -19.52 18.51
CA ASP A 10 -3.05 -19.68 18.80
C ASP A 10 -2.19 -19.48 17.55
N ASP A 11 -2.66 -19.97 16.40
CA ASP A 11 -2.00 -19.81 15.10
C ASP A 11 -1.92 -18.34 14.68
N LEU A 12 -2.99 -17.58 14.90
CA LEU A 12 -3.06 -16.15 14.63
C LEU A 12 -2.17 -15.35 15.60
N ALA A 13 -2.16 -15.71 16.88
CA ALA A 13 -1.28 -15.09 17.87
C ALA A 13 0.20 -15.28 17.48
N ALA A 14 0.58 -16.51 17.12
CA ALA A 14 1.94 -16.82 16.66
C ALA A 14 2.30 -16.07 15.37
N ALA A 15 1.37 -15.95 14.42
CA ALA A 15 1.58 -15.18 13.19
C ALA A 15 1.80 -13.69 13.50
N LEU A 16 1.03 -13.13 14.42
CA LEU A 16 1.13 -11.73 14.83
C LEU A 16 2.47 -11.44 15.53
N GLU A 17 2.95 -12.34 16.37
CA GLU A 17 4.26 -12.24 17.02
C GLU A 17 5.41 -12.29 16.00
N ARG A 18 5.36 -13.24 15.06
CA ARG A 18 6.35 -13.30 13.96
C ARG A 18 6.39 -12.01 13.15
N GLU A 19 5.23 -11.44 12.85
CA GLU A 19 5.12 -10.16 12.14
C GLU A 19 5.74 -9.00 12.92
N ALA A 20 5.46 -8.94 14.23
CA ALA A 20 6.01 -7.95 15.15
C ALA A 20 7.54 -8.03 15.20
N HIS A 21 8.09 -9.23 15.32
CA HIS A 21 9.53 -9.48 15.27
C HIS A 21 10.14 -9.08 13.92
N ARG A 22 9.53 -9.47 12.80
CA ARG A 22 10.03 -9.11 11.45
C ARG A 22 10.10 -7.60 11.25
N ARG A 23 9.09 -6.86 11.71
CA ARG A 23 9.03 -5.40 11.57
C ARG A 23 9.74 -4.63 12.69
N ARG A 24 10.27 -5.32 13.71
CA ARG A 24 10.81 -4.73 14.94
C ARG A 24 9.85 -3.72 15.59
N LYS A 25 8.56 -4.05 15.59
CA LYS A 25 7.49 -3.22 16.18
C LYS A 25 6.75 -4.00 17.26
N PRO A 26 6.11 -3.33 18.23
CA PRO A 26 5.27 -4.01 19.21
C PRO A 26 4.09 -4.73 18.55
N VAL A 27 3.70 -5.89 19.10
CA VAL A 27 2.50 -6.65 18.70
C VAL A 27 1.25 -5.74 18.64
N SER A 28 1.09 -4.87 19.63
CA SER A 28 -0.01 -3.90 19.73
C SER A 28 0.01 -2.82 18.64
N HIS A 29 1.16 -2.58 17.98
CA HIS A 29 1.27 -1.70 16.83
C HIS A 29 0.76 -2.42 15.58
N ILE A 30 1.21 -3.66 15.35
CA ILE A 30 0.79 -4.47 14.20
C ILE A 30 -0.72 -4.73 14.26
N ALA A 31 -1.24 -5.11 15.42
CA ALA A 31 -2.68 -5.31 15.62
C ALA A 31 -3.48 -4.04 15.32
N ARG A 32 -2.99 -2.87 15.75
CA ARG A 32 -3.67 -1.58 15.47
C ARG A 32 -3.63 -1.22 13.99
N GLU A 33 -2.52 -1.46 13.30
CA GLU A 33 -2.42 -1.26 11.85
C GLU A 33 -3.43 -2.14 11.11
N ALA A 34 -3.48 -3.43 11.44
CA ALA A 34 -4.39 -4.39 10.80
C ALA A 34 -5.87 -4.05 11.06
N ILE A 35 -6.24 -3.83 12.34
CA ILE A 35 -7.61 -3.44 12.72
C ILE A 35 -7.98 -2.09 12.08
N GLY A 36 -7.08 -1.12 12.10
CA GLY A 36 -7.29 0.19 11.49
C GLY A 36 -7.49 0.08 9.97
N ALA A 37 -6.70 -0.72 9.28
CA ALA A 37 -6.85 -0.96 7.84
C ALA A 37 -8.22 -1.58 7.52
N GLN A 38 -8.64 -2.61 8.27
CA GLN A 38 -9.92 -3.27 8.07
C GLN A 38 -11.12 -2.34 8.33
N LEU A 39 -11.01 -1.46 9.32
CA LEU A 39 -12.06 -0.50 9.68
C LEU A 39 -12.00 0.82 8.88
N GLY A 40 -11.12 0.92 7.86
CA GLY A 40 -10.94 2.14 7.07
C GLY A 40 -10.37 3.33 7.88
N ARG A 41 -9.77 3.07 9.03
CA ARG A 41 -9.16 4.03 9.95
C ARG A 41 -7.70 3.63 10.23
N PRO A 42 -6.81 3.65 9.22
CA PRO A 42 -5.40 3.34 9.45
C PRO A 42 -4.83 4.26 10.54
N PRO A 43 -3.89 3.78 11.37
CA PRO A 43 -3.27 4.61 12.40
C PRO A 43 -2.72 5.89 11.77
N SER A 44 -2.85 6.99 12.48
CA SER A 44 -2.76 8.41 12.08
C SER A 44 -1.47 8.89 11.39
N GLY A 45 -0.66 8.01 10.83
CA GLY A 45 0.36 8.36 9.84
C GLY A 45 -0.28 8.51 8.47
N ARG A 46 -0.28 9.75 7.95
CA ARG A 46 -0.61 10.19 6.58
C ARG A 46 -1.03 9.05 5.66
N ARG A 47 -2.32 9.02 5.30
CA ARG A 47 -2.79 8.30 4.10
C ARG A 47 -1.80 8.62 2.98
N LYS A 48 -1.01 7.65 2.52
CA LYS A 48 -0.24 7.79 1.29
C LYS A 48 -1.30 7.98 0.22
N LEU A 49 -1.54 9.23 -0.14
CA LEU A 49 -2.44 9.57 -1.22
C LEU A 49 -1.87 8.85 -2.45
N PRO A 50 -2.59 7.89 -3.06
CA PRO A 50 -2.08 7.16 -4.22
C PRO A 50 -1.76 8.10 -5.40
N PHE A 51 -2.24 9.34 -5.31
CA PHE A 51 -2.05 10.42 -6.26
C PHE A 51 -0.88 11.37 -5.96
N ALA A 52 -0.12 11.20 -4.87
CA ALA A 52 1.03 12.07 -4.57
C ALA A 52 2.19 11.96 -5.59
N SER A 53 2.08 11.06 -6.58
CA SER A 53 3.03 10.92 -7.69
C SER A 53 2.35 10.71 -9.04
N LEU A 54 1.01 10.84 -9.13
CA LEU A 54 0.31 10.86 -10.41
C LEU A 54 0.71 12.13 -11.16
N GLY A 55 1.27 11.97 -12.37
CA GLY A 55 1.82 13.07 -13.18
C GLY A 55 3.34 13.26 -13.09
N ARG A 56 4.05 12.51 -12.23
CA ARG A 56 5.52 12.53 -12.19
C ARG A 56 6.10 11.45 -13.12
N SER A 57 5.79 11.53 -14.42
CA SER A 57 6.32 10.60 -15.44
C SER A 57 7.79 10.88 -15.81
N GLY A 58 8.38 11.96 -15.29
CA GLY A 58 9.71 12.44 -15.70
C GLY A 58 9.72 13.13 -17.08
N HIS A 59 8.58 13.12 -17.79
CA HIS A 59 8.45 13.61 -19.15
C HIS A 59 7.40 14.72 -19.21
N HIS A 60 7.84 15.93 -19.54
CA HIS A 60 6.98 17.11 -19.60
C HIS A 60 6.09 17.16 -20.84
N SER A 61 6.36 16.32 -21.85
CA SER A 61 5.65 16.32 -23.13
C SER A 61 4.71 15.13 -23.35
N THR A 62 4.59 14.22 -22.37
CA THR A 62 3.74 13.00 -22.48
C THR A 62 2.32 13.29 -22.99
N ALA A 63 1.72 14.42 -22.59
CA ALA A 63 0.37 14.80 -23.04
C ALA A 63 0.34 15.38 -24.46
N ARG A 64 1.43 16.05 -24.89
CA ARG A 64 1.55 16.61 -26.24
C ARG A 64 1.86 15.53 -27.27
N ASP A 65 2.71 14.59 -26.88
CA ASP A 65 3.25 13.56 -27.79
C ASP A 65 2.45 12.25 -27.68
N LEU A 66 1.25 12.31 -27.09
CA LEU A 66 0.42 11.15 -26.78
C LEU A 66 0.10 10.30 -28.03
N GLU A 67 -0.26 10.95 -29.13
CA GLU A 67 -0.57 10.27 -30.39
C GLU A 67 0.66 9.57 -31.00
N GLU A 68 1.84 10.18 -30.88
CA GLU A 68 3.10 9.62 -31.40
C GLU A 68 3.54 8.41 -30.57
N ILE A 69 3.46 8.51 -29.24
CA ILE A 69 3.77 7.41 -28.32
C ILE A 69 2.83 6.24 -28.54
N LEU A 70 1.52 6.49 -28.66
CA LEU A 70 0.55 5.42 -28.93
C LEU A 70 0.77 4.80 -30.31
N ALA A 71 1.07 5.59 -31.33
CA ALA A 71 1.36 5.05 -32.65
C ALA A 71 2.59 4.13 -32.66
N ALA A 72 3.66 4.50 -31.94
CA ALA A 72 4.88 3.70 -31.87
C ALA A 72 4.69 2.42 -31.04
N GLU A 73 4.16 2.55 -29.82
CA GLU A 73 4.11 1.44 -28.86
C GLU A 73 2.92 0.49 -29.13
N TRP A 74 1.77 1.00 -29.59
CA TRP A 74 0.58 0.18 -29.84
C TRP A 74 0.64 -0.57 -31.18
N ALA A 75 1.42 -0.09 -32.14
CA ALA A 75 1.65 -0.80 -33.38
C ALA A 75 2.55 -2.03 -33.16
N ASP A 76 3.61 -1.88 -32.37
CA ASP A 76 4.55 -2.95 -32.06
C ASP A 76 3.89 -4.12 -31.30
N ASP A 77 2.99 -3.81 -30.36
CA ASP A 77 2.28 -4.82 -29.56
C ASP A 77 1.25 -5.64 -30.36
N ARG A 78 0.78 -5.15 -31.52
CA ARG A 78 -0.17 -5.87 -32.40
C ARG A 78 0.51 -6.79 -33.41
N HIS A 79 1.83 -6.72 -33.54
CA HIS A 79 2.62 -7.54 -34.46
C HIS A 79 3.36 -8.70 -33.76
N ARG A 80 3.13 -8.89 -32.45
CA ARG A 80 3.59 -10.04 -31.65
C ARG A 80 2.49 -11.09 -31.48
#